data_AF-A0A257NEL3-F1
#
_entry.id   AF-A0A257NEL3-F1
#
_cell.length_a   1.000
_cell.length_b   1.000
_cell.length_c   1.000
_cell.angle_alpha   90.00
_cell.angle_beta   90.00
_cell.angle_gamma   90.00
#
_symmetry.space_group_name_H-M   'P 1'
#
loop_
_entity.id
_entity.type
_entity.pdbx_description
1 polymer ?
#
loop_
_entity_poly.entity_id
_entity_poly.type
_entity_poly.pdbx_seq_one_letter_code
_entity_poly.pdbx_strand_id
1 'polypeptide(L)'
;MQILPNGIIYKCMLKIYNTLTRKKELFKPRVEGKVGMYVCGMTVYDYCHIGHARVMVVFDTVARYFRYLGYDLTYVRNITDIDGPILNPELRNLFPALLP
;
A
#
# COMPACT_ATOMS: atom_id res chain seq x y z
N MET A 1 -2.27 16.70 15.77
CA MET A 1 -2.19 18.16 15.76
C MET A 1 -1.71 18.57 17.15
N GLN A 2 -0.50 19.13 17.25
CA GLN A 2 0.04 19.60 18.54
C GLN A 2 0.19 21.12 18.40
N ILE A 3 -0.41 21.86 19.34
CA ILE A 3 -0.31 23.32 19.42
C ILE A 3 1.00 23.61 20.16
N LEU A 4 1.91 24.34 19.52
CA LEU A 4 3.04 24.93 20.24
C LEU A 4 2.59 26.20 20.99
N PRO A 5 3.33 26.59 22.06
CA PRO A 5 3.07 27.81 22.83
C PRO A 5 2.94 29.11 22.00
N ASN A 6 3.49 29.12 20.79
CA ASN A 6 3.62 30.24 19.88
C ASN A 6 2.61 30.23 18.71
N GLY A 7 1.53 29.45 18.80
CA GLY A 7 0.41 29.50 17.84
C GLY A 7 0.71 28.91 16.45
N ILE A 8 1.93 28.41 16.22
CA ILE A 8 2.28 27.68 15.01
C ILE A 8 1.67 26.29 15.09
N ILE A 9 0.69 26.02 14.22
CA ILE A 9 0.19 24.67 14.01
C ILE A 9 1.32 23.88 13.34
N TYR A 10 1.94 22.93 14.06
CA TYR A 10 2.80 21.97 13.40
C TYR A 10 1.95 21.08 12.49
N LYS A 11 1.89 21.47 11.21
CA LYS A 11 1.54 20.56 10.13
C LYS A 11 2.72 19.59 10.00
N CYS A 12 2.67 18.50 10.76
CA CYS A 12 3.66 17.44 10.64
C CYS A 12 3.57 16.90 9.20
N MET A 13 4.56 17.23 8.40
CA MET A 13 4.56 16.91 6.98
C MET A 13 4.72 15.40 6.80
N LEU A 14 3.81 14.80 6.04
CA LEU A 14 3.86 13.37 5.75
C LEU A 14 5.14 13.03 4.98
N LYS A 15 5.95 12.14 5.53
CA LYS A 15 7.10 11.55 4.83
C LYS A 15 6.89 10.07 4.61
N ILE A 16 7.15 9.59 3.40
CA ILE A 16 7.02 8.18 3.01
C ILE A 16 8.40 7.65 2.64
N TYR A 17 8.69 6.41 3.03
CA TYR A 17 9.92 5.75 2.58
C TYR A 17 9.79 5.37 1.12
N ASN A 18 10.64 5.94 0.28
CA ASN A 18 10.69 5.69 -1.15
C ASN A 18 11.72 4.60 -1.43
N THR A 19 11.29 3.43 -1.88
CA THR A 19 12.18 2.30 -2.19
C THR A 19 13.15 2.61 -3.34
N LEU A 20 12.77 3.47 -4.30
CA LEU A 20 13.62 3.85 -5.44
C LEU A 20 14.87 4.60 -4.97
N THR A 21 14.73 5.50 -4.00
CA THR A 21 15.81 6.34 -3.48
C THR A 21 16.35 5.86 -2.12
N ARG A 22 15.68 4.87 -1.52
CA ARG A 22 15.96 4.27 -0.21
C ARG A 22 15.95 5.27 0.94
N LYS A 23 15.15 6.33 0.85
CA LYS A 23 15.09 7.41 1.84
C LYS A 23 13.65 7.78 2.18
N LYS A 24 13.45 8.40 3.35
CA LYS A 24 12.17 9.02 3.71
C LYS A 24 12.06 10.37 3.01
N GLU A 25 11.10 10.51 2.12
CA GLU A 25 10.89 11.70 1.31
C GLU A 25 9.57 12.37 1.66
N LEU A 26 9.50 13.69 1.45
CA LEU A 26 8.26 14.44 1.63
C LEU A 26 7.23 13.94 0.61
N PHE A 27 6.07 13.49 1.10
CA PHE A 27 4.97 13.14 0.23
C PHE A 27 4.39 14.39 -0.43
N LYS A 28 4.37 14.39 -1.76
CA LYS A 28 3.72 15.42 -2.57
C LYS A 28 2.79 14.71 -3.56
N PRO A 29 1.47 14.95 -3.50
CA PRO A 29 0.56 14.34 -4.46
C PRO A 29 0.80 14.90 -5.87
N ARG A 30 0.46 14.12 -6.89
CA ARG A 30 0.54 14.56 -8.29
C ARG A 30 -0.45 15.68 -8.59
N VAL A 31 -1.62 15.65 -7.95
CA VAL A 31 -2.67 16.67 -8.03
C VAL A 31 -3.00 17.08 -6.59
N GLU A 32 -3.00 18.37 -6.30
CA GLU A 32 -3.24 18.88 -4.93
C GLU A 32 -4.53 18.31 -4.35
N GLY A 33 -4.50 17.88 -3.09
CA GLY A 33 -5.64 17.26 -2.41
C GLY A 33 -6.05 15.85 -2.88
N LYS A 34 -5.46 15.30 -3.96
CA LYS A 34 -5.83 13.99 -4.50
C LYS A 34 -4.68 12.98 -4.42
N VAL A 35 -4.98 11.76 -4.01
CA VAL A 35 -4.01 10.66 -3.92
C VAL A 35 -4.51 9.46 -4.72
N GLY A 36 -3.68 9.00 -5.66
CA GLY A 36 -3.84 7.69 -6.29
C GLY A 36 -2.90 6.69 -5.62
N MET A 37 -3.42 5.58 -5.13
CA MET A 37 -2.63 4.50 -4.53
C MET A 37 -2.97 3.17 -5.20
N TYR A 38 -1.95 2.51 -5.75
CA TYR A 38 -2.04 1.14 -6.24
C TYR A 38 -1.27 0.21 -5.32
N VAL A 39 -1.87 -0.91 -4.96
CA VAL A 39 -1.23 -1.99 -4.21
C VAL A 39 -1.50 -3.29 -4.94
N CYS A 40 -0.45 -4.09 -5.18
CA CYS A 40 -0.63 -5.42 -5.76
C CYS A 40 -1.54 -6.25 -4.83
N GLY A 41 -2.58 -6.87 -5.40
CA GLY A 41 -3.41 -7.81 -4.67
C GLY A 41 -2.90 -9.24 -4.78
N MET A 42 -3.80 -10.21 -4.60
CA MET A 42 -3.42 -11.61 -4.50
C MET A 42 -3.59 -12.38 -5.79
N THR A 43 -2.69 -13.35 -5.98
CA THR A 43 -2.91 -14.48 -6.88
C THR A 43 -3.74 -15.53 -6.16
N VAL A 44 -4.94 -15.81 -6.67
CA VAL A 44 -5.96 -16.61 -5.95
C VAL A 44 -5.80 -18.12 -6.15
N TYR A 45 -4.57 -18.63 -6.05
CA TYR A 45 -4.29 -20.07 -6.24
C TYR A 45 -4.51 -20.91 -4.95
N ASP A 46 -4.55 -20.28 -3.77
CA ASP A 46 -4.72 -20.92 -2.45
C ASP A 46 -5.38 -19.97 -1.43
N TYR A 47 -5.73 -20.50 -0.25
CA TYR A 47 -6.36 -19.76 0.83
C TYR A 47 -5.49 -18.61 1.37
N CYS A 48 -6.17 -17.59 1.86
CA CYS A 48 -5.51 -16.45 2.48
C CYS A 48 -4.84 -16.85 3.79
N HIS A 49 -3.53 -16.57 3.93
CA HIS A 49 -2.79 -16.77 5.18
C HIS A 49 -2.34 -15.43 5.79
N ILE A 50 -1.65 -15.49 6.94
CA ILE A 50 -1.30 -14.30 7.73
C ILE A 50 -0.39 -13.29 7.00
N GLY A 51 0.44 -13.78 6.07
CA GLY A 51 1.27 -12.95 5.19
C GLY A 51 0.43 -12.00 4.34
N HIS A 52 -0.61 -12.53 3.69
CA HIS A 52 -1.59 -11.73 2.97
C HIS A 52 -2.33 -10.74 3.88
N ALA A 53 -2.76 -11.21 5.06
CA ALA A 53 -3.48 -10.37 6.02
C ALA A 53 -2.64 -9.16 6.44
N ARG A 54 -1.34 -9.34 6.69
CA ARG A 54 -0.42 -8.26 7.05
C ARG A 54 -0.40 -7.17 5.99
N VAL A 55 -0.21 -7.53 4.72
CA VAL A 55 -0.12 -6.56 3.62
C VAL A 55 -1.45 -5.80 3.48
N MET A 56 -2.58 -6.52 3.55
CA MET A 56 -3.91 -5.90 3.47
C MET A 56 -4.16 -4.91 4.61
N VAL A 57 -3.83 -5.27 5.85
CA VAL A 57 -4.03 -4.41 7.03
C VAL A 57 -3.11 -3.19 7.01
N VAL A 58 -1.85 -3.36 6.60
CA VAL A 58 -0.89 -2.25 6.52
C VAL A 58 -1.37 -1.20 5.52
N PHE A 59 -1.75 -1.61 4.31
CA PHE A 59 -2.20 -0.65 3.30
C PHE A 59 -3.61 -0.11 3.56
N ASP A 60 -4.47 -0.85 4.27
CA ASP A 60 -5.73 -0.30 4.80
C ASP A 60 -5.46 0.82 5.81
N THR A 61 -4.50 0.61 6.72
CA THR A 61 -4.08 1.65 7.69
C THR A 61 -3.57 2.90 6.97
N VAL A 62 -2.75 2.73 5.93
CA VAL A 62 -2.26 3.83 5.10
C VAL A 62 -3.42 4.56 4.41
N ALA A 63 -4.37 3.82 3.82
CA ALA A 63 -5.54 4.40 3.17
C ALA A 63 -6.40 5.22 4.14
N ARG A 64 -6.66 4.68 5.34
CA ARG A 64 -7.36 5.38 6.42
C ARG A 64 -6.63 6.64 6.84
N TYR A 65 -5.31 6.59 6.93
CA TYR A 65 -4.51 7.74 7.31
C TYR A 65 -4.54 8.84 6.25
N PHE A 66 -4.48 8.51 4.96
CA PHE A 66 -4.65 9.51 3.90
C PHE A 66 -6.03 10.18 3.94
N ARG A 67 -7.10 9.40 4.16
CA ARG A 67 -8.45 9.96 4.33
C ARG A 67 -8.56 10.85 5.57
N TYR A 68 -7.96 10.43 6.68
CA TYR A 68 -7.90 11.24 7.91
C TYR A 68 -7.16 12.57 7.70
N LEU A 69 -6.12 12.59 6.86
CA LEU A 69 -5.41 13.81 6.47
C LEU A 69 -6.21 14.71 5.50
N GLY A 70 -7.41 14.29 5.08
CA GLY A 70 -8.30 15.07 4.20
C GLY A 70 -8.04 14.89 2.71
N TYR A 71 -7.26 13.88 2.30
CA TYR A 71 -7.05 13.60 0.87
C TYR A 71 -8.24 12.86 0.25
N ASP A 72 -8.57 13.24 -0.99
CA ASP A 72 -9.42 12.46 -1.89
C ASP A 72 -8.60 11.28 -2.44
N LEU A 73 -8.79 10.11 -1.82
CA LEU A 73 -8.02 8.89 -2.09
C LEU A 73 -8.75 7.97 -3.08
N THR A 74 -8.13 7.76 -4.25
CA THR A 74 -8.43 6.64 -5.14
C THR A 74 -7.52 5.46 -4.81
N TYR A 75 -8.07 4.41 -4.20
CA TYR A 75 -7.33 3.20 -3.84
C TYR A 75 -7.71 2.04 -4.76
N VAL A 76 -6.74 1.53 -5.52
CA VAL A 76 -6.93 0.42 -6.48
C VAL A 76 -6.07 -0.78 -6.07
N ARG A 77 -6.65 -1.97 -6.20
CA ARG A 77 -5.99 -3.24 -5.97
C ARG A 77 -6.46 -4.24 -7.02
N ASN A 78 -5.53 -4.94 -7.65
CA ASN A 78 -5.87 -5.98 -8.61
C ASN A 78 -6.18 -7.32 -7.91
N ILE A 79 -6.71 -8.27 -8.66
CA ILE A 79 -6.73 -9.69 -8.34
C ILE A 79 -6.04 -10.39 -9.50
N THR A 80 -5.08 -11.26 -9.22
CA THR A 80 -4.43 -12.08 -10.25
C THR A 80 -5.17 -13.42 -10.30
N ASP A 81 -6.13 -13.51 -11.21
CA ASP A 81 -7.00 -14.67 -11.43
C ASP A 81 -6.46 -15.62 -12.52
N ILE A 82 -5.46 -15.18 -13.29
CA ILE A 82 -4.76 -15.97 -14.30
C ILE A 82 -3.26 -15.92 -14.05
N ASP A 83 -2.66 -17.08 -13.77
CA ASP A 83 -1.22 -17.26 -13.58
C ASP A 83 -0.83 -18.72 -13.90
N GLY A 84 0.42 -18.96 -14.26
CA GLY A 84 0.94 -20.30 -14.57
C GLY A 84 0.65 -21.34 -13.48
N PRO A 85 0.85 -21.03 -12.19
CA PRO A 85 0.53 -21.93 -11.07
C PRO A 85 -0.98 -22.17 -10.83
N ILE A 86 -1.86 -21.35 -11.41
CA ILE A 86 -3.32 -21.59 -11.43
C ILE A 86 -3.64 -22.64 -12.50
N LEU A 87 -3.00 -22.54 -13.68
CA LEU A 87 -3.26 -23.41 -14.83
C LEU A 87 -2.58 -24.79 -14.70
N ASN A 88 -1.37 -24.84 -14.14
CA ASN A 88 -0.67 -26.08 -13.85
C ASN A 88 -0.14 -26.04 -12.40
N PRO A 89 -0.79 -26.72 -11.45
CA PRO A 89 -0.40 -26.74 -10.04
C PRO A 89 1.03 -27.25 -9.79
N GLU A 90 1.59 -28.07 -10.68
CA GLU A 90 2.98 -28.54 -10.58
C GLU A 90 3.99 -27.39 -10.70
N LEU A 91 3.62 -26.31 -11.40
CA LEU A 91 4.43 -25.10 -11.55
C LEU A 91 4.55 -24.28 -10.26
N ARG A 92 3.73 -24.54 -9.23
CA ARG A 92 3.83 -23.88 -7.92
C ARG A 92 5.24 -24.02 -7.34
N ASN A 93 5.82 -25.21 -7.44
CA ASN A 93 7.14 -25.51 -6.87
C ASN A 93 8.31 -24.96 -7.71
N LEU A 94 8.06 -24.58 -8.97
CA LEU A 94 9.05 -23.98 -9.87
C LEU A 94 9.19 -22.47 -9.67
N PHE A 95 8.19 -21.80 -9.08
CA PHE A 95 8.21 -20.36 -8.84
C PHE A 95 7.92 -20.02 -7.37
N PRO A 96 8.81 -20.37 -6.44
CA PRO A 96 8.63 -20.10 -5.01
C PRO A 96 8.52 -18.61 -4.67
N ALA A 97 8.97 -17.70 -5.56
CA ALA A 97 8.81 -16.25 -5.39
C ALA A 97 7.37 -15.74 -5.65
N LEU A 98 6.52 -16.57 -6.27
CA LEU A 98 5.08 -16.30 -6.49
C LEU A 98 4.20 -16.92 -5.39
N LEU A 99 4.80 -17.76 -4.54
CA LEU A 99 4.19 -18.30 -3.33
C LEU A 99 4.62 -17.38 -2.16
N PRO A 100 3.69 -16.72 -1.45
CA PRO A 100 3.96 -15.90 -0.28
C PRO A 100 4.39 -16.73 0.94
#